data_AF-A0A212EWH3-F1
#
_entry.id   AF-A0A212EWH3-F1
#
_cell.length_a   1.000
_cell.length_b   1.000
_cell.length_c   1.000
_cell.angle_alpha   90.00
_cell.angle_beta   90.00
_cell.angle_gamma   90.00
#
_symmetry.space_group_name_H-M   'P 1'
#
loop_
_entity.id
_entity.type
_entity.pdbx_description
1 polymer ?
#
loop_
_entity_poly.entity_id
_entity_poly.type
_entity_poly.pdbx_seq_one_letter_code
_entity_poly.pdbx_strand_id
1 'polypeptide(L)'
;MRGEVRCVLELEERELELTVRFAPSHPLALPYVSTPPNSPAPDTHWIVLYLAYQNGTLLNALKMWISAVTARVESSPQCYICYCRMHPASGRLPTVPCHQCRNKFHSPCLRKWFSTSNKSNCPLCRSKF
;
A
#
# COMPACT_ATOMS: atom_id res chain seq x y z
N MET A 1 -21.44 1.07 21.46
CA MET A 1 -21.22 0.24 20.26
C MET A 1 -19.91 -0.53 20.45
N ARG A 2 -19.96 -1.86 20.54
CA ARG A 2 -18.76 -2.71 20.44
C ARG A 2 -18.39 -2.71 18.96
N GLY A 3 -17.66 -1.69 18.53
CA GLY A 3 -17.57 -1.32 17.12
C GLY A 3 -16.25 -1.76 16.52
N GLU A 4 -16.27 -2.84 15.76
CA GLU A 4 -15.31 -3.03 14.68
C GLU A 4 -15.91 -2.47 13.41
N VAL A 5 -15.17 -1.62 12.72
CA VAL A 5 -15.53 -1.10 11.40
C VAL A 5 -14.45 -1.51 10.43
N ARG A 6 -14.88 -2.12 9.33
CA ARG A 6 -14.03 -2.55 8.23
C ARG A 6 -14.35 -1.71 6.99
N CYS A 7 -13.35 -1.05 6.44
CA CYS A 7 -13.43 -0.32 5.19
C CYS A 7 -12.69 -1.11 4.12
N VAL A 8 -13.38 -1.47 3.04
CA VAL A 8 -12.81 -2.18 1.89
C VAL A 8 -12.86 -1.24 0.68
N LEU A 9 -11.73 -1.12 0.00
CA LEU A 9 -11.54 -0.32 -1.20
C LEU A 9 -11.03 -1.24 -2.32
N GLU A 10 -11.75 -1.31 -3.43
CA GLU A 10 -11.27 -1.98 -4.64
C GLU A 10 -10.44 -1.01 -5.50
N LEU A 11 -9.21 -1.41 -5.83
CA LEU A 11 -8.31 -0.64 -6.67
C LEU A 11 -7.37 -1.56 -7.45
N GLU A 12 -7.18 -1.33 -8.75
CA GLU A 12 -6.38 -2.18 -9.67
C GLU A 12 -6.67 -3.68 -9.48
N GLU A 13 -7.95 -4.06 -9.47
CA GLU A 13 -8.43 -5.45 -9.30
C GLU A 13 -8.01 -6.11 -7.96
N ARG A 14 -7.74 -5.30 -6.93
CA ARG A 14 -7.43 -5.77 -5.58
C ARG A 14 -8.29 -5.10 -4.53
N GLU A 15 -8.63 -5.86 -3.50
CA GLU A 15 -9.21 -5.33 -2.27
C GLU A 15 -8.10 -4.84 -1.33
N LEU A 16 -8.25 -3.61 -0.88
CA LEU A 16 -7.45 -2.98 0.17
C LEU A 16 -8.34 -2.75 1.39
N GLU A 17 -7.85 -3.07 2.57
CA GLU A 17 -8.65 -3.06 3.78
C GLU A 17 -8.02 -2.20 4.88
N LEU A 18 -8.89 -1.48 5.60
CA LEU A 18 -8.60 -0.84 6.88
C LEU A 18 -9.60 -1.35 7.93
N THR A 19 -9.08 -1.82 9.05
CA THR A 19 -9.88 -2.23 10.22
C THR A 19 -9.67 -1.20 11.33
N VAL A 20 -10.76 -0.70 11.91
CA VAL A 20 -10.76 0.18 13.08
C VAL A 20 -11.59 -0.47 14.18
N ARG A 21 -10.99 -0.68 15.35
CA ARG A 21 -11.63 -1.30 16.51
C ARG A 21 -11.57 -0.36 17.70
N PHE A 22 -12.74 -0.07 18.27
CA PHE A 22 -12.85 0.75 19.48
C PHE A 22 -12.92 -0.13 20.73
N ALA A 23 -12.09 0.18 21.72
CA ALA A 23 -12.17 -0.46 23.03
C ALA A 23 -13.45 -0.05 23.77
N PRO A 24 -13.97 -0.88 24.70
CA PRO A 24 -15.14 -0.52 25.52
C PRO A 24 -14.96 0.77 26.33
N SER A 25 -13.71 1.10 26.68
CA SER A 25 -13.31 2.30 27.42
C SER A 25 -12.97 3.51 26.53
N HIS A 26 -13.20 3.43 25.22
CA HIS A 26 -13.06 4.58 24.34
C HIS A 26 -14.02 5.71 24.77
N PRO A 27 -13.58 6.98 24.87
CA PRO A 27 -12.35 7.57 24.32
C PRO A 27 -11.10 7.51 25.20
N LEU A 28 -11.18 6.96 26.42
CA LEU A 28 -10.01 6.89 27.33
C LEU A 28 -8.93 5.93 26.84
N ALA A 29 -9.34 4.85 26.18
CA ALA A 29 -8.43 3.94 25.48
C ALA A 29 -8.35 4.29 23.99
N LEU A 30 -7.13 4.20 23.45
CA LEU A 30 -6.87 4.41 22.03
C LEU A 30 -7.60 3.37 21.16
N PRO A 31 -8.13 3.75 19.99
CA PRO A 31 -8.62 2.79 19.03
C PRO A 31 -7.45 1.96 18.45
N TYR A 32 -7.73 0.70 18.14
CA TYR A 32 -6.81 -0.15 17.39
C TYR A 32 -7.11 -0.01 15.90
N VAL A 33 -6.08 0.29 15.11
CA VAL A 33 -6.19 0.47 13.66
C VAL A 33 -5.19 -0.45 12.99
N SER A 34 -5.64 -1.22 12.00
CA SER A 34 -4.77 -2.16 11.26
C SER A 34 -5.11 -2.24 9.78
N THR A 35 -4.12 -2.62 8.98
CA THR A 35 -4.29 -3.01 7.59
C THR A 35 -3.68 -4.39 7.37
N PRO A 36 -4.11 -5.15 6.35
CA PRO A 36 -3.48 -6.41 6.01
C PRO A 36 -1.97 -6.26 5.74
N PRO A 37 -1.16 -7.30 6.00
CA PRO A 37 0.25 -7.27 5.69
C PRO A 37 0.46 -7.03 4.19
N ASN A 38 1.48 -6.22 3.85
CA ASN A 38 1.80 -5.80 2.48
C ASN A 38 0.78 -4.85 1.82
N SER A 39 -0.14 -4.26 2.59
CA SER A 39 -0.96 -3.17 2.09
C SER A 39 -0.07 -2.03 1.55
N PRO A 40 -0.39 -1.46 0.38
CA PRO A 40 0.28 -0.26 -0.13
C PRO A 40 -0.09 0.99 0.67
N ALA A 41 -1.04 0.89 1.62
CA ALA A 41 -1.49 2.02 2.42
C ALA A 41 -0.35 2.70 3.18
N PRO A 42 -0.42 4.03 3.35
CA PRO A 42 0.48 4.74 4.25
C PRO A 42 0.31 4.27 5.69
N ASP A 43 1.25 4.68 6.55
CA ASP A 43 1.14 4.47 7.98
C ASP A 43 -0.24 4.92 8.49
N THR A 44 -0.82 4.14 9.39
CA THR A 44 -2.17 4.35 9.91
C THR A 44 -2.18 4.91 11.32
N HIS A 45 -1.00 5.14 11.92
CA HIS A 45 -0.90 5.72 13.26
C HIS A 45 -1.58 7.10 13.36
N TRP A 46 -1.55 7.89 12.29
CA TRP A 46 -2.25 9.18 12.25
C TRP A 46 -3.77 9.04 12.46
N ILE A 47 -4.38 7.93 12.05
CA ILE A 47 -5.82 7.65 12.27
C ILE A 47 -6.10 7.49 13.76
N VAL A 48 -5.21 6.80 14.48
CA VAL A 48 -5.31 6.62 15.94
C VAL A 48 -5.27 7.97 16.63
N LEU A 49 -4.30 8.82 16.27
CA LEU A 49 -4.13 10.15 16.86
C LEU A 49 -5.29 11.10 16.51
N TYR A 50 -5.75 11.07 15.25
CA TYR A 50 -6.87 11.88 14.78
C TYR A 50 -8.17 11.57 15.54
N LEU A 51 -8.47 10.28 15.74
CA LEU A 51 -9.65 9.83 16.46
C LEU A 51 -9.55 10.08 17.98
N ALA A 52 -8.36 9.94 18.56
CA ALA A 52 -8.18 10.06 20.02
C ALA A 52 -8.05 11.51 20.51
N TYR A 53 -7.41 12.39 19.72
CA TYR A 53 -6.93 13.68 20.22
C TYR A 53 -7.39 14.90 19.41
N GLN A 54 -7.94 14.72 18.21
CA GLN A 54 -8.29 15.84 17.32
C GLN A 54 -9.80 16.00 17.11
N ASN A 55 -10.62 15.39 17.97
CA ASN A 55 -12.08 15.32 17.79
C ASN A 55 -12.47 14.83 16.38
N GLY A 56 -11.65 13.94 15.81
CA GLY A 56 -11.83 13.42 14.47
C GLY A 56 -13.01 12.45 14.39
N THR A 57 -13.72 12.45 13.27
CA THR A 57 -14.79 11.48 13.02
C THR A 57 -14.26 10.27 12.26
N LEU A 58 -14.81 9.08 12.55
CA LEU A 58 -14.46 7.87 11.82
C LEU A 58 -14.69 8.05 10.30
N LEU A 59 -15.80 8.66 9.90
CA LEU A 59 -16.11 8.91 8.49
C LEU A 59 -15.01 9.72 7.79
N ASN A 60 -14.53 10.80 8.42
CA ASN A 60 -13.47 11.62 7.82
C ASN A 60 -12.14 10.87 7.78
N ALA A 61 -11.81 10.10 8.83
CA ALA A 61 -10.63 9.26 8.84
C ALA A 61 -10.64 8.23 7.69
N LEU A 62 -11.79 7.58 7.45
CA LEU A 62 -11.96 6.64 6.34
C LEU A 62 -11.82 7.35 4.98
N LYS A 63 -12.44 8.51 4.78
CA LYS A 63 -12.29 9.30 3.54
C LYS A 63 -10.84 9.69 3.27
N MET A 64 -10.15 10.18 4.29
CA MET A 64 -8.73 10.55 4.20
C MET A 64 -7.86 9.33 3.89
N TRP A 65 -8.12 8.18 4.52
CA TRP A 65 -7.41 6.93 4.21
C TRP A 65 -7.65 6.48 2.77
N ILE A 66 -8.89 6.44 2.29
CA ILE A 66 -9.23 6.11 0.89
C ILE A 66 -8.46 7.01 -0.06
N SER A 67 -8.54 8.33 0.14
CA SER A 67 -7.86 9.31 -0.72
C SER A 67 -6.34 9.10 -0.71
N ALA A 68 -5.73 8.87 0.45
CA ALA A 68 -4.29 8.68 0.56
C ALA A 68 -3.82 7.37 -0.09
N VAL A 69 -4.58 6.29 0.05
CA VAL A 69 -4.28 5.00 -0.60
C VAL A 69 -4.40 5.11 -2.11
N THR A 70 -5.51 5.66 -2.61
CA THR A 70 -5.75 5.85 -4.04
C THR A 70 -4.63 6.69 -4.68
N ALA A 71 -4.34 7.86 -4.11
CA ALA A 71 -3.28 8.73 -4.62
C ALA A 71 -1.91 8.05 -4.61
N ARG A 72 -1.61 7.24 -3.59
CA ARG A 72 -0.34 6.50 -3.50
C ARG A 72 -0.20 5.41 -4.56
N VAL A 73 -1.29 4.69 -4.86
CA VAL A 73 -1.27 3.65 -5.91
C VAL A 73 -1.21 4.30 -7.30
N GLU A 74 -2.01 5.34 -7.56
CA GLU A 74 -2.04 6.06 -8.84
C GLU A 74 -0.74 6.77 -9.16
N SER A 75 -0.05 7.31 -8.16
CA SER A 75 1.28 7.93 -8.33
C SER A 75 2.41 6.92 -8.49
N SER A 76 2.19 5.64 -8.16
CA SER A 76 3.20 4.60 -8.32
C SER A 76 3.35 4.23 -9.80
N PRO A 77 4.57 4.19 -10.37
CA PRO A 77 4.76 3.77 -11.75
C PRO A 77 4.29 2.32 -11.95
N GLN A 78 3.99 1.97 -13.20
CA GLN A 78 3.70 0.59 -13.58
C GLN A 78 5.01 -0.21 -13.64
N CYS A 79 5.00 -1.47 -13.22
CA CYS A 79 6.14 -2.36 -13.43
C CYS A 79 6.10 -2.92 -14.86
N TYR A 80 7.12 -2.62 -15.67
CA TYR A 80 7.20 -3.05 -17.07
C TYR A 80 7.45 -4.56 -17.29
N ILE A 81 7.52 -5.37 -16.23
CA ILE A 81 7.64 -6.83 -16.33
C ILE A 81 6.26 -7.49 -16.24
N CYS A 82 5.41 -7.05 -15.30
CA CYS A 82 4.06 -7.61 -15.11
C CYS A 82 2.94 -6.69 -15.59
N TYR A 83 3.25 -5.45 -15.98
CA TYR A 83 2.30 -4.41 -16.37
C TYR A 83 1.28 -4.05 -15.28
N CYS A 84 1.62 -4.22 -14.00
CA CYS A 84 0.76 -3.81 -12.89
C CYS A 84 1.43 -2.74 -12.03
N ARG A 85 0.65 -1.84 -11.41
CA ARG A 85 1.14 -0.96 -10.33
C ARG A 85 1.30 -1.75 -9.04
N MET A 86 0.32 -2.58 -8.70
CA MET A 86 0.40 -3.53 -7.59
C MET A 86 0.78 -4.91 -8.09
N HIS A 87 1.77 -5.56 -7.45
CA HIS A 87 2.19 -6.89 -7.85
C HIS A 87 1.02 -7.90 -7.70
N PRO A 88 0.71 -8.73 -8.72
CA PRO A 88 -0.49 -9.60 -8.70
C PRO A 88 -0.58 -10.55 -7.51
N ALA A 89 0.54 -11.08 -7.01
CA ALA A 89 0.53 -11.99 -5.87
C ALA A 89 0.65 -11.28 -4.51
N SER A 90 1.37 -10.15 -4.44
CA SER A 90 1.79 -9.58 -3.15
C SER A 90 1.23 -8.20 -2.84
N GLY A 91 0.52 -7.54 -3.77
CA GLY A 91 -0.04 -6.20 -3.61
C GLY A 91 0.98 -5.05 -3.50
N ARG A 92 2.27 -5.38 -3.31
CA ARG A 92 3.35 -4.39 -3.18
C ARG A 92 3.53 -3.57 -4.46
N LEU A 93 3.88 -2.30 -4.25
CA LEU A 93 4.26 -1.36 -5.31
C LEU A 93 5.70 -1.60 -5.79
N PRO A 94 6.07 -1.20 -7.01
CA PRO A 94 7.43 -1.30 -7.51
C PRO A 94 8.34 -0.30 -6.79
N THR A 95 9.30 -0.82 -6.05
CA THR A 95 10.21 -0.02 -5.22
C THR A 95 11.66 -0.09 -5.67
N VAL A 96 12.01 -0.95 -6.62
CA VAL A 96 13.41 -1.19 -7.03
C VAL A 96 13.73 -0.39 -8.31
N PRO A 97 14.39 0.78 -8.22
CA PRO A 97 14.72 1.59 -9.38
C PRO A 97 15.95 1.07 -10.12
N CYS A 98 15.95 1.14 -11.45
CA CYS A 98 17.19 1.05 -12.23
C CYS A 98 18.07 2.28 -11.96
N HIS A 99 19.37 2.08 -11.68
CA HIS A 99 20.30 3.19 -11.43
C HIS A 99 20.43 4.13 -12.66
N GLN A 100 20.29 3.59 -13.87
CA GLN A 100 20.44 4.35 -15.12
C GLN A 100 19.15 5.05 -15.55
N CYS A 101 18.07 4.30 -15.81
CA CYS A 101 16.83 4.85 -16.38
C CYS A 101 15.76 5.20 -15.35
N ARG A 102 16.00 4.95 -14.06
CA ARG A 102 15.11 5.26 -12.91
C ARG A 102 13.74 4.58 -12.91
N ASN A 103 13.38 3.81 -13.94
CA ASN A 103 12.19 2.95 -13.94
C ASN A 103 12.22 1.97 -12.77
N LYS A 104 11.08 1.78 -12.11
CA LYS A 104 10.94 0.94 -10.92
C LYS A 104 10.30 -0.41 -11.26
N PHE A 105 10.73 -1.43 -10.54
CA PHE A 105 10.21 -2.79 -10.69
C PHE A 105 9.82 -3.38 -9.34
N HIS A 106 8.90 -4.34 -9.35
CA HIS A 106 8.69 -5.18 -8.17
C HIS A 106 9.91 -6.07 -7.97
N SER A 107 10.39 -6.18 -6.73
CA SER A 107 11.46 -7.13 -6.37
C SER A 107 11.21 -8.56 -6.87
N PRO A 108 10.00 -9.17 -6.72
CA PRO A 108 9.73 -10.51 -7.27
C PRO A 108 9.82 -10.57 -8.80
N CYS A 109 9.29 -9.58 -9.52
CA CYS A 109 9.37 -9.52 -10.98
C CYS A 109 10.81 -9.43 -11.46
N LEU A 110 11.61 -8.56 -10.83
CA LEU A 110 13.00 -8.35 -11.20
C LEU A 110 13.86 -9.59 -10.92
N ARG A 111 13.64 -10.25 -9.77
CA ARG A 111 14.32 -11.53 -9.44
C ARG A 111 14.01 -12.60 -10.47
N LYS A 112 12.74 -12.76 -10.85
CA LYS A 112 12.32 -13.72 -11.89
C LYS A 112 12.99 -13.38 -13.23
N TRP A 113 13.00 -12.11 -13.63
CA TRP A 113 13.64 -11.66 -14.86
C TRP A 113 15.14 -12.02 -14.93
N PHE A 114 15.90 -11.77 -13.86
CA PHE A 114 17.32 -12.13 -13.82
C PHE A 114 17.55 -13.64 -13.91
N SER A 115 16.74 -14.41 -13.19
CA SER A 115 16.82 -15.87 -13.22
C SER A 115 16.51 -16.44 -14.61
N THR A 116 15.51 -15.90 -15.32
CA THR A 116 15.10 -16.42 -16.64
C THR A 116 16.03 -15.94 -17.76
N SER A 117 16.55 -14.72 -17.69
CA SER A 117 17.46 -14.18 -18.71
C SER A 117 18.94 -14.56 -18.52
N ASN A 118 19.26 -15.16 -17.37
CA ASN A 118 20.63 -15.44 -16.92
C ASN A 118 21.55 -14.20 -16.93
N LYS A 119 20.97 -13.01 -16.76
CA LYS A 119 21.63 -11.71 -16.80
C LYS A 119 20.99 -10.74 -15.82
N SER A 120 21.80 -9.97 -15.10
CA SER A 120 21.33 -8.94 -14.17
C SER A 120 21.21 -7.58 -14.86
N ASN A 121 20.49 -7.50 -15.98
CA ASN A 121 20.36 -6.26 -16.77
C ASN A 121 18.93 -5.72 -16.70
N CYS A 122 18.80 -4.39 -16.70
CA CYS A 122 17.50 -3.72 -16.74
C CYS A 122 16.70 -4.14 -17.99
N PRO A 123 15.42 -4.55 -17.86
CA PRO A 123 14.58 -4.93 -19.00
C PRO A 123 14.41 -3.84 -20.05
N LEU A 124 14.54 -2.56 -19.66
CA LEU A 124 14.28 -1.41 -20.53
C LEU A 124 15.57 -0.86 -21.16
N CYS A 125 16.54 -0.44 -20.33
CA CYS A 125 17.76 0.22 -20.81
C CYS A 125 18.98 -0.70 -20.92
N ARG A 126 18.85 -1.99 -20.55
CA ARG A 126 19.89 -3.02 -20.63
C ARG A 126 21.18 -2.73 -19.83
N SER A 127 21.24 -1.68 -19.00
CA SER A 127 22.34 -1.47 -18.05
C SER A 127 22.38 -2.57 -16.98
N LYS A 128 23.57 -2.88 -16.44
CA LYS A 128 23.72 -3.85 -15.33
C LYS A 128 23.09 -3.30 -14.06
N PHE A 129 22.13 -4.00 -13.49
CA PHE A 129 21.30 -3.51 -12.40
C PHE A 129 22.08 -3.20 -11.12
#